data_AF-A0A6J4K1H4-F1
#
_entry.id   AF-A0A6J4K1H4-F1
#
_cell.length_a   1.000
_cell.length_b   1.000
_cell.length_c   1.000
_cell.angle_alpha   90.00
_cell.angle_beta   90.00
_cell.angle_gamma   90.00
#
_symmetry.space_group_name_H-M   'P 1'
#
loop_
_entity.id
_entity.type
_entity.pdbx_description
1 polymer ?
#
loop_
_entity_poly.entity_id
_entity_poly.type
_entity_poly.pdbx_seq_one_letter_code
_entity_poly.pdbx_strand_id
1 'polypeptide(L)'
;QQPGASPRLAIAGVVVTTDAVPISGASVTLAPAAGAASTVVTADDGRFAFTAPSGAAELRVRRIGFRAESLAVALPIAPGDSVVVRLAFVPRTLDAVVVQGRGTDRRPPAIVEFYERRDRGNGRFITRAEIDRRQPMRTTDLLRTVPGIRVQLTGAGTSLRYRDSRCAPEVYLDGLALSAGEFDVDAIAPSTIEGIEVHSTSTVPVQYTRAFGRASCGTVLLWSRYGEPRSARRAKQPITSDSLARLVAQLQLFSAEQVDTPAQPPADFGRRVGLPDTVRVQGALAVIAEFVVDAAGRVEPATINVVASPHPALADAVRAALPGATFTPARRGGVTVRQLVQLSVRFDDVGGGR
;
A
#
# COMPACT_ATOMS: atom_id res chain seq x y z
N GLN A 1 12.66 -30.51 -46.48
CA GLN A 1 11.71 -29.51 -45.96
C GLN A 1 11.88 -29.45 -44.45
N GLN A 2 12.44 -28.36 -43.92
CA GLN A 2 12.38 -28.10 -42.47
C GLN A 2 10.91 -27.79 -42.13
N PRO A 3 10.33 -28.38 -41.08
CA PRO A 3 8.97 -28.01 -40.67
C PRO A 3 8.99 -26.52 -40.29
N GLY A 4 8.21 -25.72 -41.01
CA GLY A 4 8.13 -24.28 -40.79
C GLY A 4 7.67 -24.01 -39.35
N ALA A 5 8.45 -23.21 -38.62
CA ALA A 5 8.08 -22.80 -37.27
C ALA A 5 6.74 -22.06 -37.31
N SER A 6 5.73 -22.57 -36.58
CA SER A 6 4.44 -21.91 -36.48
C SER A 6 4.60 -20.47 -35.98
N PRO A 7 3.89 -19.49 -36.56
CA PRO A 7 3.97 -18.12 -36.12
C PRO A 7 3.61 -18.01 -34.64
N ARG A 8 4.45 -17.26 -33.91
CA ARG A 8 4.27 -16.98 -32.49
C ARG A 8 3.40 -15.74 -32.33
N LEU A 9 2.30 -15.87 -31.58
CA LEU A 9 1.28 -14.86 -31.39
C LEU A 9 1.24 -14.40 -29.94
N ALA A 10 0.99 -13.10 -29.75
CA ALA A 10 0.83 -12.52 -28.44
C ALA A 10 -0.55 -12.84 -27.86
N ILE A 11 -0.59 -13.17 -26.57
CA ILE A 11 -1.80 -13.32 -25.78
C ILE A 11 -1.64 -12.48 -24.52
N ALA A 12 -2.63 -11.67 -24.21
CA ALA A 12 -2.66 -10.85 -23.01
C ALA A 12 -4.00 -11.02 -22.31
N GLY A 13 -3.98 -10.83 -21.00
CA GLY A 13 -5.16 -10.97 -20.17
C GLY A 13 -4.99 -10.33 -18.82
N VAL A 14 -6.03 -10.47 -18.00
CA VAL A 14 -6.07 -10.00 -16.64
C VAL A 14 -6.67 -11.08 -15.74
N VAL A 15 -6.07 -11.26 -14.57
CA VAL A 15 -6.62 -12.11 -13.50
C VAL A 15 -7.28 -11.22 -12.48
N VAL A 16 -8.55 -11.49 -12.20
CA VAL A 16 -9.37 -10.71 -11.27
C VAL A 16 -10.10 -11.63 -10.29
N THR A 17 -10.58 -11.08 -9.17
CA THR A 17 -11.53 -11.76 -8.29
C THR A 17 -12.90 -11.90 -8.97
N THR A 18 -13.82 -12.66 -8.37
CA THR A 18 -15.22 -12.70 -8.79
C THR A 18 -15.85 -11.31 -8.91
N ASP A 19 -15.46 -10.39 -8.03
CA ASP A 19 -15.93 -9.01 -7.96
C ASP A 19 -15.11 -8.04 -8.85
N ALA A 20 -14.38 -8.59 -9.82
CA ALA A 20 -13.58 -7.84 -10.81
C ALA A 20 -12.42 -7.00 -10.22
N VAL A 21 -11.92 -7.34 -9.04
CA VAL A 21 -10.72 -6.70 -8.45
C VAL A 21 -9.46 -7.37 -8.99
N PRO A 22 -8.45 -6.65 -9.50
CA PRO A 22 -7.21 -7.27 -10.00
C PRO A 22 -6.47 -8.08 -8.94
N ILE A 23 -5.88 -9.22 -9.36
CA ILE A 23 -5.10 -10.13 -8.50
C ILE A 23 -3.60 -10.05 -8.86
N SER A 24 -2.79 -9.57 -7.93
CA SER A 24 -1.32 -9.56 -8.03
C SER A 24 -0.71 -10.91 -7.64
N GLY A 25 0.39 -11.28 -8.30
CA GLY A 25 1.19 -12.44 -7.93
C GLY A 25 0.55 -13.80 -8.26
N ALA A 26 -0.44 -13.85 -9.14
CA ALA A 26 -1.00 -15.11 -9.64
C ALA A 26 -0.06 -15.74 -10.67
N SER A 27 0.22 -17.02 -10.52
CA SER A 27 0.97 -17.81 -11.50
C SER A 27 0.03 -18.21 -12.62
N VAL A 28 0.35 -17.75 -13.83
CA VAL A 28 -0.38 -18.07 -15.06
C VAL A 28 0.52 -18.97 -15.88
N THR A 29 0.06 -20.17 -16.21
CA THR A 29 0.77 -21.13 -17.06
C THR A 29 0.01 -21.32 -18.35
N LEU A 30 0.65 -21.06 -19.49
CA LEU A 30 0.12 -21.35 -20.81
C LEU A 30 0.77 -22.62 -21.35
N ALA A 31 -0.03 -23.65 -21.58
CA ALA A 31 0.38 -24.94 -22.11
C ALA A 31 -0.19 -25.14 -23.53
N PRO A 32 0.58 -24.85 -24.59
CA PRO A 32 0.13 -25.11 -25.96
C PRO A 32 0.04 -26.60 -26.26
N ALA A 33 -0.85 -27.00 -27.17
CA ALA A 33 -0.97 -28.40 -27.62
C ALA A 33 0.33 -28.94 -28.25
N ALA A 34 1.11 -28.05 -28.88
CA ALA A 34 2.44 -28.33 -29.40
C ALA A 34 3.43 -27.27 -28.88
N GLY A 35 4.43 -27.70 -28.12
CA GLY A 35 5.49 -26.84 -27.58
C GLY A 35 5.64 -26.93 -26.07
N ALA A 36 6.59 -26.18 -25.53
CA ALA A 36 6.81 -26.11 -24.08
C ALA A 36 5.79 -25.19 -23.40
N ALA A 37 5.33 -25.59 -22.22
CA ALA A 37 4.55 -24.70 -21.36
C ALA A 37 5.42 -23.54 -20.87
N SER A 38 4.78 -22.38 -20.69
CA SER A 38 5.43 -21.18 -20.15
C SER A 38 4.63 -20.65 -18.98
N THR A 39 5.31 -20.07 -18.00
CA THR A 39 4.68 -19.52 -16.79
C THR A 39 5.13 -18.07 -16.60
N VAL A 40 4.16 -17.20 -16.32
CA VAL A 40 4.39 -15.80 -15.92
C VAL A 40 3.64 -15.53 -14.61
N VAL A 41 3.98 -14.42 -13.97
CA VAL A 41 3.30 -13.95 -12.75
C VAL A 41 2.58 -12.65 -13.08
N THR A 42 1.35 -12.49 -12.60
CA THR A 42 0.59 -11.25 -12.81
C THR A 42 1.26 -10.07 -12.10
N ALA A 43 1.22 -8.91 -12.76
CA ALA A 43 1.62 -7.64 -12.16
C ALA A 43 0.58 -7.15 -11.14
N ASP A 44 0.85 -6.01 -10.49
CA ASP A 44 -0.03 -5.43 -9.46
C ASP A 44 -1.41 -5.02 -9.97
N ASP A 45 -1.56 -4.80 -11.27
CA ASP A 45 -2.82 -4.54 -11.97
C ASP A 45 -3.49 -5.82 -12.50
N GLY A 46 -3.00 -7.00 -12.09
CA GLY A 46 -3.51 -8.31 -12.48
C GLY A 46 -3.19 -8.73 -13.91
N ARG A 47 -2.47 -7.92 -14.69
CA ARG A 47 -2.20 -8.22 -16.10
C ARG A 47 -1.11 -9.28 -16.27
N PHE A 48 -1.24 -10.06 -17.33
CA PHE A 48 -0.24 -11.00 -17.81
C PHE A 48 -0.17 -10.99 -19.34
N ALA A 49 0.97 -11.43 -19.88
CA ALA A 49 1.15 -11.61 -21.32
C ALA A 49 2.08 -12.78 -21.63
N PHE A 50 1.84 -13.44 -22.75
CA PHE A 50 2.71 -14.46 -23.33
C PHE A 50 2.90 -14.26 -24.83
N THR A 51 3.87 -15.00 -25.37
CA THR A 51 3.97 -15.28 -26.79
C THR A 51 4.00 -16.80 -27.01
N ALA A 52 3.05 -17.35 -27.76
CA ALA A 52 2.92 -18.78 -27.99
C ALA A 52 2.59 -19.13 -29.45
N PRO A 53 2.86 -20.36 -29.93
CA PRO A 53 2.46 -20.79 -31.26
C PRO A 53 0.94 -20.66 -31.47
N SER A 54 0.51 -20.42 -32.71
CA SER A 54 -0.92 -20.51 -33.07
C SER A 54 -1.49 -21.90 -32.81
N GLY A 55 -2.77 -21.99 -32.46
CA GLY A 55 -3.46 -23.26 -32.17
C GLY A 55 -4.07 -23.30 -30.76
N ALA A 56 -4.57 -24.47 -30.39
CA ALA A 56 -5.18 -24.69 -29.08
C ALA A 56 -4.14 -24.71 -27.96
N ALA A 57 -4.48 -24.12 -26.83
CA ALA A 57 -3.69 -24.12 -25.60
C ALA A 57 -4.60 -24.17 -24.37
N GLU A 58 -4.04 -24.61 -23.25
CA GLU A 58 -4.68 -24.54 -21.94
C GLU A 58 -4.01 -23.45 -21.11
N LEU A 59 -4.79 -22.53 -20.57
CA LEU A 59 -4.36 -21.53 -19.62
C LEU A 59 -4.74 -21.98 -18.21
N ARG A 60 -3.74 -22.25 -17.36
CA ARG A 60 -3.92 -22.62 -15.96
C ARG A 60 -3.51 -21.47 -15.06
N VAL A 61 -4.37 -21.06 -14.15
CA VAL A 61 -4.12 -19.94 -13.24
C VAL A 61 -4.20 -20.41 -11.80
N ARG A 62 -3.14 -20.12 -11.02
CA ARG A 62 -3.01 -20.52 -9.62
C ARG A 62 -2.56 -19.34 -8.76
N ARG A 63 -3.20 -19.18 -7.61
CA ARG A 63 -2.79 -18.26 -6.55
C ARG A 63 -3.11 -18.91 -5.20
N ILE A 64 -2.18 -18.87 -4.25
CA ILE A 64 -2.44 -19.36 -2.88
C ILE A 64 -3.68 -18.62 -2.35
N GLY A 65 -4.61 -19.33 -1.71
CA GLY A 65 -5.87 -18.77 -1.19
C GLY A 65 -7.02 -18.68 -2.19
N PHE A 66 -6.77 -18.98 -3.46
CA PHE A 66 -7.80 -18.96 -4.50
C PHE A 66 -8.01 -20.35 -5.06
N ARG A 67 -9.23 -20.61 -5.52
CA ARG A 67 -9.52 -21.77 -6.36
C ARG A 67 -8.78 -21.60 -7.69
N ALA A 68 -7.97 -22.60 -8.05
CA ALA A 68 -7.28 -22.62 -9.33
C ALA A 68 -8.29 -22.79 -10.48
N GLU A 69 -8.02 -22.14 -11.61
CA GLU A 69 -8.86 -22.19 -12.81
C GLU A 69 -8.05 -22.67 -14.02
N SER A 70 -8.71 -23.41 -14.92
CA SER A 70 -8.15 -23.92 -16.17
C SER A 70 -9.11 -23.57 -17.31
N LEU A 71 -8.61 -22.89 -18.35
CA LEU A 71 -9.41 -22.47 -19.50
C LEU A 71 -8.76 -22.96 -20.80
N ALA A 72 -9.58 -23.47 -21.72
CA ALA A 72 -9.15 -23.69 -23.09
C ALA A 72 -9.11 -22.35 -23.83
N VAL A 73 -7.99 -22.04 -24.48
CA VAL A 73 -7.81 -20.85 -25.31
C VAL A 73 -7.31 -21.26 -26.70
N ALA A 74 -7.71 -20.54 -27.74
CA ALA A 74 -7.25 -20.76 -29.11
C ALA A 74 -6.54 -19.50 -29.61
N LEU A 75 -5.39 -19.69 -30.25
CA LEU A 75 -4.57 -18.60 -30.81
C LEU A 75 -4.66 -18.59 -32.35
N PRO A 76 -4.84 -17.42 -32.99
CA PRO A 76 -4.96 -16.09 -32.40
C PRO A 76 -6.26 -15.90 -31.60
N ILE A 77 -6.19 -15.14 -30.51
CA ILE A 77 -7.37 -14.53 -29.91
C ILE A 77 -7.91 -13.45 -30.85
N ALA A 78 -9.23 -13.24 -30.87
CA ALA A 78 -9.82 -12.27 -31.78
C ALA A 78 -9.26 -10.85 -31.51
N PRO A 79 -9.09 -10.01 -32.53
CA PRO A 79 -8.60 -8.64 -32.34
C PRO A 79 -9.50 -7.87 -31.36
N GLY A 80 -8.93 -7.39 -30.26
CA GLY A 80 -9.65 -6.66 -29.20
C GLY A 80 -10.11 -7.54 -28.03
N ASP A 81 -10.05 -8.87 -28.15
CA ASP A 81 -10.32 -9.76 -27.03
C ASP A 81 -9.11 -9.81 -26.09
N SER A 82 -9.39 -9.77 -24.79
CA SER A 82 -8.42 -10.04 -23.73
C SER A 82 -8.94 -11.17 -22.85
N VAL A 83 -8.05 -12.06 -22.42
CA VAL A 83 -8.48 -13.18 -21.57
C VAL A 83 -8.70 -12.67 -20.16
N VAL A 84 -9.95 -12.70 -19.70
CA VAL A 84 -10.30 -12.37 -18.32
C VAL A 84 -10.48 -13.66 -17.53
N VAL A 85 -9.61 -13.89 -16.55
CA VAL A 85 -9.69 -15.06 -15.66
C VAL A 85 -10.20 -14.61 -14.30
N ARG A 86 -11.31 -15.18 -13.85
CA ARG A 86 -11.91 -14.87 -12.54
C ARG A 86 -11.57 -15.96 -11.54
N LEU A 87 -10.90 -15.61 -10.45
CA LEU A 87 -10.61 -16.54 -9.36
C LEU A 87 -11.51 -16.26 -8.15
N ALA A 88 -12.09 -17.31 -7.58
CA ALA A 88 -12.79 -17.24 -6.31
C ALA A 88 -11.80 -17.38 -5.14
N PHE A 89 -11.81 -16.41 -4.22
CA PHE A 89 -11.07 -16.53 -2.96
C PHE A 89 -11.74 -17.60 -2.08
N VAL A 90 -10.94 -18.51 -1.53
CA VAL A 90 -11.42 -19.59 -0.67
C VAL A 90 -10.76 -19.41 0.70
N PRO A 91 -11.38 -18.62 1.62
CA PRO A 91 -10.86 -18.46 2.97
C PRO A 91 -10.92 -19.82 3.66
N ARG A 92 -9.77 -20.46 3.88
CA ARG A 92 -9.73 -21.81 4.45
C ARG A 92 -9.54 -21.87 5.96
N THR A 93 -9.19 -20.76 6.61
CA THR A 93 -8.77 -20.80 8.03
C THR A 93 -9.01 -19.52 8.83
N LEU A 94 -9.33 -18.41 8.16
CA LEU A 94 -9.62 -17.13 8.79
C LEU A 94 -10.93 -16.61 8.26
N ASP A 95 -11.86 -16.38 9.19
CA ASP A 95 -13.03 -15.57 8.89
C ASP A 95 -12.59 -14.18 8.46
N ALA A 96 -13.34 -13.59 7.54
CA ALA A 96 -13.06 -12.24 7.11
C ALA A 96 -13.11 -11.30 8.31
N VAL A 97 -12.07 -10.49 8.50
CA VAL A 97 -12.10 -9.44 9.52
C VAL A 97 -13.02 -8.36 9.02
N VAL A 98 -14.13 -8.15 9.73
CA VAL A 98 -15.11 -7.14 9.37
C VAL A 98 -14.76 -5.80 10.02
N VAL A 99 -14.69 -4.76 9.21
CA VAL A 99 -14.51 -3.36 9.59
C VAL A 99 -15.88 -2.68 9.49
N GLN A 100 -16.51 -2.43 10.64
CA GLN A 100 -17.86 -1.83 10.74
C GLN A 100 -17.85 -0.37 11.22
N GLY A 101 -16.76 0.36 10.99
CA GLY A 101 -16.66 1.74 11.44
C GLY A 101 -15.39 2.44 10.97
N ARG A 102 -15.39 3.77 11.08
CA ARG A 102 -14.14 4.53 11.08
C ARG A 102 -13.34 4.07 12.29
N GLY A 103 -12.10 3.65 12.06
CA GLY A 103 -11.25 3.14 13.14
C GLY A 103 -11.08 4.20 14.21
N THR A 104 -10.72 3.78 15.42
CA THR A 104 -10.13 4.73 16.38
C THR A 104 -8.90 5.30 15.70
N ASP A 105 -8.87 6.61 15.46
CA ASP A 105 -7.84 7.25 14.68
C ASP A 105 -6.46 7.02 15.33
N ARG A 106 -5.73 6.00 14.87
CA ARG A 106 -4.41 5.60 15.41
C ARG A 106 -3.25 6.36 14.76
N ARG A 107 -3.59 7.27 13.85
CA ARG A 107 -2.77 8.43 13.51
C ARG A 107 -2.18 8.99 14.82
N PRO A 108 -0.85 9.17 14.95
CA PRO A 108 -0.25 9.81 16.11
C PRO A 108 -1.05 11.06 16.49
N PRO A 109 -1.21 11.38 17.80
CA PRO A 109 -2.00 12.55 18.20
C PRO A 109 -1.68 13.81 17.38
N ALA A 110 -0.41 14.00 17.04
CA ALA A 110 0.06 15.14 16.24
C ALA A 110 -0.49 15.20 14.79
N ILE A 111 -0.71 14.06 14.13
CA ILE A 111 -1.33 14.04 12.79
C ILE A 111 -2.87 14.11 12.87
N VAL A 112 -3.50 13.61 13.94
CA VAL A 112 -4.93 13.87 14.18
C VAL A 112 -5.15 15.37 14.36
N GLU A 113 -4.32 16.01 15.17
CA GLU A 113 -4.35 17.46 15.36
C GLU A 113 -4.07 18.25 14.07
N PHE A 114 -3.25 17.75 13.14
CA PHE A 114 -3.06 18.36 11.82
C PHE A 114 -4.39 18.45 11.06
N TYR A 115 -5.14 17.36 11.01
CA TYR A 115 -6.44 17.34 10.32
C TYR A 115 -7.48 18.20 11.04
N GLU A 116 -7.47 18.24 12.37
CA GLU A 116 -8.32 19.18 13.13
C GLU A 116 -7.99 20.64 12.83
N ARG A 117 -6.69 21.00 12.75
CA ARG A 117 -6.25 22.36 12.39
C ARG A 117 -6.64 22.72 10.96
N ARG A 118 -6.51 21.77 10.03
CA ARG A 118 -6.98 21.94 8.64
C ARG A 118 -8.46 22.28 8.61
N ASP A 119 -9.28 21.54 9.36
CA ASP A 119 -10.74 21.72 9.37
C ASP A 119 -11.18 23.04 10.01
N ARG A 120 -10.38 23.56 10.95
CA ARG A 120 -10.57 24.91 11.52
C ARG A 120 -10.16 26.03 10.55
N GLY A 121 -9.34 25.75 9.53
CA GLY A 121 -9.05 26.68 8.43
C GLY A 121 -8.03 27.79 8.73
N ASN A 122 -7.33 27.75 9.86
CA ASN A 122 -6.32 28.75 10.21
C ASN A 122 -4.95 28.35 9.65
N GLY A 123 -4.51 28.99 8.57
CA GLY A 123 -3.25 28.69 7.87
C GLY A 123 -3.46 28.03 6.51
N ARG A 124 -2.37 27.58 5.87
CA ARG A 124 -2.43 26.84 4.61
C ARG A 124 -2.04 25.38 4.83
N PHE A 125 -2.85 24.48 4.30
CA PHE A 125 -2.68 23.04 4.45
C PHE A 125 -2.49 22.38 3.10
N ILE A 126 -1.57 21.43 3.02
CA ILE A 126 -1.42 20.50 1.88
C ILE A 126 -1.57 19.11 2.46
N THR A 127 -2.59 18.39 2.00
CA THR A 127 -2.92 17.04 2.52
C THR A 127 -2.22 15.94 1.72
N ARG A 128 -2.13 14.72 2.27
CA ARG A 128 -1.62 13.55 1.55
C ARG A 128 -2.28 13.36 0.18
N ALA A 129 -3.60 13.43 0.13
CA ALA A 129 -4.36 13.29 -1.10
C ALA A 129 -4.01 14.36 -2.16
N GLU A 130 -3.60 15.56 -1.73
CA GLU A 130 -3.15 16.63 -2.62
C GLU A 130 -1.72 16.39 -3.11
N ILE A 131 -0.83 15.89 -2.24
CA ILE A 131 0.53 15.48 -2.60
C ILE A 131 0.49 14.35 -3.64
N ASP A 132 -0.32 13.31 -3.38
CA ASP A 132 -0.49 12.16 -4.28
C ASP A 132 -0.98 12.58 -5.66
N ARG A 133 -1.97 13.48 -5.71
CA ARG A 133 -2.54 13.97 -6.97
C ARG A 133 -1.54 14.77 -7.78
N ARG A 134 -0.64 15.50 -7.11
CA ARG A 134 0.35 16.39 -7.77
C ARG A 134 1.62 15.66 -8.20
N GLN A 135 1.92 14.51 -7.61
CA GLN A 135 3.13 13.72 -7.87
C GLN A 135 4.41 14.59 -7.94
N PRO A 136 4.69 15.42 -6.92
CA PRO A 136 5.85 16.31 -6.95
C PRO A 136 7.16 15.52 -6.90
N MET A 137 8.17 15.99 -7.62
CA MET A 137 9.52 15.42 -7.56
C MET A 137 10.29 15.92 -6.34
N ARG A 138 9.97 17.15 -5.87
CA ARG A 138 10.62 17.82 -4.75
C ARG A 138 9.61 18.42 -3.78
N THR A 139 9.95 18.52 -2.50
CA THR A 139 9.05 19.12 -1.49
C THR A 139 8.82 20.60 -1.75
N THR A 140 9.82 21.28 -2.32
CA THR A 140 9.67 22.67 -2.77
C THR A 140 8.62 22.86 -3.87
N ASP A 141 8.36 21.85 -4.71
CA ASP A 141 7.34 21.94 -5.76
C ASP A 141 5.93 22.13 -5.17
N LEU A 142 5.68 21.53 -4.00
CA LEU A 142 4.43 21.72 -3.25
C LEU A 142 4.34 23.16 -2.72
N LEU A 143 5.43 23.67 -2.15
CA LEU A 143 5.48 24.95 -1.45
C LEU A 143 5.52 26.16 -2.39
N ARG A 144 5.99 26.00 -3.63
CA ARG A 144 5.92 27.06 -4.67
C ARG A 144 4.49 27.53 -4.94
N THR A 145 3.51 26.65 -4.75
CA THR A 145 2.08 26.96 -4.96
C THR A 145 1.43 27.66 -3.77
N VAL A 146 2.12 27.78 -2.63
CA VAL A 146 1.59 28.39 -1.42
C VAL A 146 1.71 29.92 -1.50
N PRO A 147 0.60 30.67 -1.41
CA PRO A 147 0.63 32.12 -1.35
C PRO A 147 1.50 32.61 -0.18
N GLY A 148 2.31 33.65 -0.40
CA GLY A 148 3.19 34.22 0.62
C GLY A 148 4.54 33.50 0.79
N ILE A 149 4.72 32.30 0.22
CA ILE A 149 6.00 31.58 0.21
C ILE A 149 6.78 31.88 -1.08
N ARG A 150 8.10 32.00 -0.93
CA ARG A 150 9.08 32.04 -1.99
C ARG A 150 10.16 30.99 -1.73
N VAL A 151 10.46 30.22 -2.76
CA VAL A 151 11.54 29.25 -2.74
C VAL A 151 12.78 29.91 -3.36
N GLN A 152 13.90 29.93 -2.65
CA GLN A 152 15.16 30.51 -3.09
C GLN A 152 16.25 29.44 -3.12
N LEU A 153 17.03 29.41 -4.20
CA LEU A 153 18.21 28.55 -4.26
C LEU A 153 19.38 29.24 -3.58
N THR A 154 20.09 28.52 -2.72
CA THR A 154 21.27 28.99 -2.01
C THR A 154 22.44 28.06 -2.30
N GLY A 155 23.67 28.45 -1.92
CA GLY A 155 24.83 27.57 -2.04
C GLY A 155 24.76 26.29 -1.19
N ALA A 156 23.85 26.24 -0.20
CA ALA A 156 23.67 25.13 0.72
C ALA A 156 22.44 24.25 0.43
N GLY A 157 21.66 24.57 -0.61
CA GLY A 157 20.40 23.88 -0.93
C GLY A 157 19.25 24.86 -1.17
N THR A 158 18.01 24.42 -1.00
CA THR A 158 16.83 25.25 -1.23
C THR A 158 16.29 25.84 0.08
N SER A 159 16.17 27.17 0.17
CA SER A 159 15.59 27.85 1.34
C SER A 159 14.18 28.38 1.07
N LEU A 160 13.36 28.40 2.12
CA LEU A 160 12.04 29.04 2.11
C LEU A 160 12.14 30.46 2.67
N ARG A 161 11.42 31.40 2.06
CA ARG A 161 11.29 32.78 2.53
C ARG A 161 9.83 33.21 2.45
N TYR A 162 9.38 33.97 3.43
CA TYR A 162 8.13 34.73 3.30
C TYR A 162 8.34 35.93 2.38
N ARG A 163 7.40 36.18 1.46
CA ARG A 163 7.52 37.23 0.44
C ARG A 163 7.65 38.64 1.03
N ASP A 164 6.90 38.92 2.08
CA ASP A 164 6.77 40.29 2.63
C ASP A 164 7.88 40.62 3.64
N SER A 165 8.31 39.65 4.44
CA SER A 165 9.28 39.84 5.51
C SER A 165 10.70 39.38 5.17
N ARG A 166 10.88 38.69 4.05
CA ARG A 166 12.18 38.13 3.56
C ARG A 166 12.95 37.32 4.60
N CYS A 167 12.30 36.82 5.63
CA CYS A 167 12.90 35.94 6.63
C CYS A 167 12.54 34.47 6.31
N ALA A 168 13.32 33.55 6.87
CA ALA A 168 13.01 32.12 6.79
C ALA A 168 11.93 31.75 7.82
N PRO A 169 10.99 30.84 7.47
CA PRO A 169 10.15 30.21 8.47
C PRO A 169 10.96 29.26 9.34
N GLU A 170 10.46 29.03 10.55
CA GLU A 170 10.90 27.87 11.33
C GLU A 170 10.28 26.59 10.74
N VAL A 171 11.09 25.58 10.44
CA VAL A 171 10.62 24.30 9.89
C VAL A 171 10.61 23.24 10.98
N TYR A 172 9.48 22.56 11.14
CA TYR A 172 9.34 21.41 12.03
C TYR A 172 9.09 20.14 11.23
N LEU A 173 9.57 19.01 11.74
CA LEU A 173 9.18 17.68 11.30
C LEU A 173 8.66 16.91 12.50
N ASP A 174 7.40 16.48 12.44
CA ASP A 174 6.72 15.74 13.51
C ASP A 174 6.80 16.42 14.89
N GLY A 175 6.74 17.76 14.90
CA GLY A 175 6.83 18.58 16.11
C GLY A 175 8.25 18.83 16.62
N LEU A 176 9.28 18.23 16.02
CA LEU A 176 10.67 18.58 16.29
C LEU A 176 11.11 19.74 15.39
N ALA A 177 11.59 20.83 16.00
CA ALA A 177 12.19 21.92 15.24
C ALA A 177 13.46 21.41 14.55
N LEU A 178 13.56 21.59 13.24
CA LEU A 178 14.76 21.28 12.46
C LEU A 178 15.76 22.46 12.47
N SER A 179 15.71 23.23 13.56
CA SER A 179 16.30 24.55 13.74
C SER A 179 17.81 24.56 13.45
N ALA A 180 18.18 25.18 12.33
CA ALA A 180 19.52 25.69 12.03
C ALA A 180 19.49 26.86 11.00
N GLY A 181 18.43 27.68 10.97
CA GLY A 181 18.27 28.73 9.96
C GLY A 181 17.63 28.23 8.67
N GLU A 182 18.22 28.50 7.51
CA GLU A 182 17.71 28.08 6.20
C GLU A 182 17.83 26.55 6.02
N PHE A 183 16.84 25.80 6.52
CA PHE A 183 16.76 24.36 6.32
C PHE A 183 16.36 24.01 4.87
N ASP A 184 17.08 23.07 4.26
CA ASP A 184 16.73 22.53 2.94
C ASP A 184 15.56 21.56 3.03
N VAL A 185 14.36 22.06 2.74
CA VAL A 185 13.14 21.25 2.78
C VAL A 185 13.11 20.16 1.70
N ASP A 186 13.93 20.25 0.65
CA ASP A 186 14.07 19.17 -0.34
C ASP A 186 14.82 17.95 0.22
N ALA A 187 15.48 18.06 1.39
CA ALA A 187 16.06 16.92 2.09
C ALA A 187 14.98 15.95 2.62
N ILE A 188 13.73 16.40 2.72
CA ILE A 188 12.58 15.55 3.05
C ILE A 188 11.87 15.19 1.75
N ALA A 189 11.77 13.90 1.43
CA ALA A 189 11.13 13.45 0.20
C ALA A 189 9.60 13.62 0.26
N PRO A 190 8.91 14.07 -0.81
CA PRO A 190 7.46 14.21 -0.80
C PRO A 190 6.69 12.91 -0.53
N SER A 191 7.29 11.76 -0.85
CA SER A 191 6.71 10.45 -0.58
C SER A 191 6.59 10.14 0.92
N THR A 192 7.44 10.72 1.77
CA THR A 192 7.46 10.46 3.22
C THR A 192 6.60 11.44 4.01
N ILE A 193 5.91 12.38 3.35
CA ILE A 193 5.11 13.44 3.98
C ILE A 193 3.62 13.07 3.95
N GLU A 194 2.98 13.05 5.11
CA GLU A 194 1.52 12.93 5.28
C GLU A 194 0.80 14.26 5.06
N GLY A 195 1.40 15.36 5.52
CA GLY A 195 0.80 16.68 5.40
C GLY A 195 1.78 17.81 5.65
N ILE A 196 1.45 18.98 5.13
CA ILE A 196 2.21 20.22 5.33
C ILE A 196 1.26 21.29 5.85
N GLU A 197 1.67 21.99 6.92
CA GLU A 197 1.04 23.23 7.37
C GLU A 197 2.00 24.40 7.12
N VAL A 198 1.46 25.52 6.66
CA VAL A 198 2.19 26.78 6.49
C VAL A 198 1.42 27.87 7.20
N HIS A 199 2.08 28.51 8.18
CA HIS A 199 1.47 29.47 9.09
C HIS A 199 2.24 30.79 9.10
N SER A 200 1.54 31.91 8.93
CA SER A 200 2.09 33.23 9.23
C SER A 200 2.16 33.43 10.75
N THR A 201 2.86 34.47 11.20
CA THR A 201 2.96 34.85 12.64
C THR A 201 1.60 34.92 13.36
N SER A 202 0.54 35.29 12.66
CA SER A 202 -0.83 35.41 13.18
C SER A 202 -1.60 34.09 13.26
N THR A 203 -1.19 33.03 12.54
CA THR A 203 -1.92 31.76 12.49
C THR A 203 -1.18 30.61 13.16
N VAL A 204 0.05 30.83 13.64
CA VAL A 204 0.86 29.78 14.26
C VAL A 204 0.15 29.18 15.49
N PRO A 205 0.01 27.85 15.56
CA PRO A 205 -0.50 27.18 16.76
C PRO A 205 0.37 27.46 17.99
N VAL A 206 -0.26 27.66 19.15
CA VAL A 206 0.40 28.10 20.40
C VAL A 206 1.58 27.24 20.84
N GLN A 207 1.55 25.95 20.53
CA GLN A 207 2.62 24.99 20.83
C GLN A 207 3.89 25.19 19.99
N TYR A 208 3.79 25.87 18.84
CA TYR A 208 4.91 26.17 17.94
C TYR A 208 5.36 27.64 18.01
N THR A 209 4.72 28.43 18.87
CA THR A 209 5.08 29.84 19.12
C THR A 209 6.43 29.97 19.87
N ARG A 210 6.89 28.94 20.59
CA ARG A 210 8.07 29.08 21.49
C ARG A 210 9.43 29.06 20.79
N ALA A 211 9.51 28.78 19.49
CA ALA A 211 10.78 28.83 18.73
C ALA A 211 11.01 30.17 18.01
N PHE A 212 10.19 31.21 18.26
CA PHE A 212 10.49 32.56 17.79
C PHE A 212 11.72 33.12 18.53
N GLY A 213 12.92 32.72 18.10
CA GLY A 213 14.03 33.66 18.10
C GLY A 213 13.60 34.90 17.30
N ARG A 214 14.17 36.07 17.60
CA ARG A 214 13.72 37.39 17.10
C ARG A 214 13.67 37.58 15.56
N ALA A 215 13.82 36.53 14.74
CA ALA A 215 13.98 36.60 13.29
C ALA A 215 13.11 35.62 12.44
N SER A 216 12.24 34.77 13.00
CA SER A 216 11.35 33.91 12.18
C SER A 216 9.95 34.53 12.04
N CYS A 217 9.43 34.59 10.80
CA CYS A 217 8.15 35.27 10.50
C CYS A 217 7.03 34.32 10.08
N GLY A 218 7.13 33.07 10.52
CA GLY A 218 6.13 32.04 10.28
C GLY A 218 6.70 30.65 10.54
N THR A 219 5.85 29.65 10.36
CA THR A 219 6.18 28.26 10.65
C THR A 219 5.71 27.36 9.51
N VAL A 220 6.57 26.42 9.12
CA VAL A 220 6.21 25.31 8.24
C VAL A 220 6.29 24.02 9.04
N LEU A 221 5.16 23.32 9.18
CA LEU A 221 5.08 22.04 9.88
C LEU A 221 5.01 20.93 8.83
N LEU A 222 5.97 20.03 8.84
CA LEU A 222 5.98 18.80 8.05
C LEU A 222 5.53 17.64 8.95
N TRP A 223 4.53 16.91 8.50
CA TRP A 223 4.05 15.70 9.16
C TRP A 223 4.48 14.50 8.34
N SER A 224 5.25 13.59 8.93
CA SER A 224 5.67 12.37 8.25
C SER A 224 4.53 11.37 8.16
N ARG A 225 4.61 10.49 7.15
CA ARG A 225 3.70 9.35 7.00
C ARG A 225 3.86 8.42 8.20
N TYR A 226 2.76 8.21 8.92
CA TYR A 226 2.69 7.13 9.89
C TYR A 226 2.49 5.80 9.17
N GLY A 227 3.36 4.82 9.43
CA GLY A 227 3.27 3.48 8.84
C GLY A 227 4.43 3.06 7.94
N GLU A 228 5.39 3.94 7.65
CA GLU A 228 6.68 3.50 7.12
C GLU A 228 7.66 3.23 8.28
N PRO A 229 8.27 2.02 8.37
CA PRO A 229 9.33 1.78 9.33
C PRO A 229 10.44 2.81 9.13
N ARG A 230 10.87 3.47 10.21
CA ARG A 230 12.07 4.31 10.24
C ARG A 230 13.22 3.56 9.56
N SER A 231 13.63 4.07 8.40
CA SER A 231 14.82 3.70 7.64
C SER A 231 15.20 2.21 7.71
N ALA A 232 14.67 1.44 6.77
CA ALA A 232 15.25 0.17 6.36
C ALA A 232 16.70 0.42 5.88
N ARG A 233 17.66 0.39 6.81
CA ARG A 233 19.08 0.22 6.48
C ARG A 233 19.14 -1.12 5.74
N ARG A 234 19.33 -1.04 4.41
CA ARG A 234 19.24 -2.11 3.41
C ARG A 234 17.80 -2.54 3.09
N ALA A 235 17.15 -1.84 2.16
CA ALA A 235 16.05 -2.42 1.39
C ALA A 235 16.59 -3.63 0.60
N LYS A 236 16.52 -4.83 1.19
CA LYS A 236 16.41 -6.06 0.39
C LYS A 236 15.18 -5.88 -0.51
N GLN A 237 15.26 -6.34 -1.75
CA GLN A 237 14.13 -6.32 -2.69
C GLN A 237 12.85 -6.78 -1.99
N PRO A 238 11.69 -6.16 -2.27
CA PRO A 238 10.42 -6.53 -1.66
C PRO A 238 10.16 -8.03 -1.87
N ILE A 239 9.81 -8.74 -0.80
CA ILE A 239 9.59 -10.18 -0.85
C ILE A 239 8.27 -10.42 -1.58
N THR A 240 8.34 -10.90 -2.81
CA THR A 240 7.19 -11.10 -3.68
C THR A 240 6.33 -12.29 -3.27
N SER A 241 5.05 -12.28 -3.66
CA SER A 241 4.11 -13.40 -3.50
C SER A 241 4.68 -14.73 -4.03
N ASP A 242 5.35 -14.71 -5.19
CA ASP A 242 6.01 -15.87 -5.80
C ASP A 242 7.16 -16.41 -4.94
N SER A 243 7.95 -15.51 -4.33
CA SER A 243 9.02 -15.90 -3.42
C SER A 243 8.47 -16.56 -2.15
N LEU A 244 7.38 -16.04 -1.58
CA LEU A 244 6.70 -16.65 -0.44
C LEU A 244 6.12 -18.03 -0.79
N ALA A 245 5.51 -18.16 -1.97
CA ALA A 245 5.00 -19.44 -2.45
C ALA A 245 6.10 -20.50 -2.58
N ARG A 246 7.31 -20.11 -3.05
CA ARG A 246 8.48 -21.01 -3.07
C ARG A 246 8.90 -21.45 -1.67
N LEU A 247 8.90 -20.56 -0.68
CA LEU A 247 9.24 -20.91 0.70
C LEU A 247 8.24 -21.92 1.29
N VAL A 248 6.95 -21.79 0.94
CA VAL A 248 5.91 -22.77 1.32
C VAL A 248 6.15 -24.13 0.64
N ALA A 249 6.46 -24.13 -0.64
CA ALA A 249 6.78 -25.36 -1.38
C ALA A 249 8.03 -26.08 -0.83
N GLN A 250 8.99 -25.33 -0.28
CA GLN A 250 10.21 -25.84 0.33
C GLN A 250 10.07 -26.17 1.83
N LEU A 251 8.85 -26.06 2.39
CA LEU A 251 8.57 -26.27 3.82
C LEU A 251 9.36 -25.35 4.77
N GLN A 252 9.84 -24.21 4.29
CA GLN A 252 10.51 -23.18 5.09
C GLN A 252 9.53 -22.18 5.70
N LEU A 253 8.28 -22.19 5.22
CA LEU A 253 7.16 -21.39 5.67
C LEU A 253 5.91 -22.27 5.59
N PHE A 254 5.01 -22.20 6.57
CA PHE A 254 3.82 -23.04 6.54
C PHE A 254 2.61 -22.26 6.04
N SER A 255 1.81 -22.87 5.16
CA SER A 255 0.47 -22.37 4.86
C SER A 255 -0.50 -22.76 5.98
N ALA A 256 -1.70 -22.20 5.95
CA ALA A 256 -2.74 -22.55 6.91
C ALA A 256 -3.23 -24.00 6.83
N GLU A 257 -2.99 -24.69 5.71
CA GLU A 257 -3.32 -26.12 5.53
C GLU A 257 -2.24 -27.06 6.10
N GLN A 258 -1.05 -26.53 6.36
CA GLN A 258 0.10 -27.32 6.82
C GLN A 258 0.30 -27.24 8.34
N VAL A 259 -0.57 -26.52 9.05
CA VAL A 259 -0.53 -26.31 10.50
C VAL A 259 -1.80 -26.86 11.14
N ASP A 260 -1.69 -27.30 12.40
CA ASP A 260 -2.84 -27.83 13.15
C ASP A 260 -3.74 -26.71 13.64
N THR A 261 -3.14 -25.56 14.01
CA THR A 261 -3.84 -24.35 14.41
C THR A 261 -3.27 -23.17 13.65
N PRO A 262 -4.04 -22.52 12.76
CA PRO A 262 -3.62 -21.33 12.04
C PRO A 262 -3.44 -20.11 12.96
N ALA A 263 -2.59 -19.17 12.56
CA ALA A 263 -2.43 -17.91 13.24
C ALA A 263 -3.71 -17.08 13.13
N GLN A 264 -4.15 -16.50 14.26
CA GLN A 264 -5.40 -15.74 14.34
C GLN A 264 -5.13 -14.26 14.60
N PRO A 265 -5.79 -13.34 13.87
CA PRO A 265 -5.67 -11.90 14.15
C PRO A 265 -6.22 -11.57 15.54
N PRO A 266 -5.74 -10.50 16.19
CA PRO A 266 -6.32 -10.05 17.44
C PRO A 266 -7.78 -9.62 17.22
N ALA A 267 -8.65 -9.86 18.20
CA ALA A 267 -10.09 -9.60 18.08
C ALA A 267 -10.43 -8.13 17.74
N ASP A 268 -9.56 -7.19 18.12
CA ASP A 268 -9.72 -5.77 17.82
C ASP A 268 -9.19 -5.37 16.43
N PHE A 269 -8.63 -6.28 15.62
CA PHE A 269 -7.93 -5.97 14.36
C PHE A 269 -8.77 -5.14 13.40
N GLY A 270 -10.07 -5.45 13.24
CA GLY A 270 -10.97 -4.68 12.37
C GLY A 270 -11.09 -3.21 12.78
N ARG A 271 -11.12 -2.93 14.10
CA ARG A 271 -11.10 -1.55 14.63
C ARG A 271 -9.77 -0.85 14.39
N ARG A 272 -8.66 -1.60 14.32
CA ARG A 272 -7.31 -1.06 14.06
C ARG A 272 -7.13 -0.60 12.63
N VAL A 273 -7.71 -1.34 11.68
CA VAL A 273 -7.67 -0.99 10.25
C VAL A 273 -8.48 0.28 10.03
N GLY A 274 -9.75 0.25 10.45
CA GLY A 274 -10.67 1.37 10.26
C GLY A 274 -10.99 1.67 8.79
N LEU A 275 -12.17 2.24 8.53
CA LEU A 275 -12.51 2.73 7.20
C LEU A 275 -11.88 4.13 6.97
N PRO A 276 -11.06 4.34 5.92
CA PRO A 276 -10.50 5.65 5.61
C PRO A 276 -11.57 6.69 5.24
N ASP A 277 -11.39 7.93 5.67
CA ASP A 277 -12.37 9.02 5.42
C ASP A 277 -12.57 9.37 3.94
N THR A 278 -11.57 9.05 3.10
CA THR A 278 -11.59 9.27 1.66
C THR A 278 -12.43 8.24 0.91
N VAL A 279 -12.79 7.12 1.56
CA VAL A 279 -13.54 6.04 0.95
C VAL A 279 -14.99 6.09 1.41
N ARG A 280 -15.91 5.86 0.48
CA ARG A 280 -17.31 5.56 0.76
C ARG A 280 -17.56 4.14 0.27
N VAL A 281 -18.17 3.32 1.12
CA VAL A 281 -18.49 1.94 0.80
C VAL A 281 -19.96 1.89 0.41
N GLN A 282 -20.27 1.29 -0.73
CA GLN A 282 -21.63 0.91 -1.10
C GLN A 282 -21.67 -0.62 -1.15
N GLY A 283 -22.28 -1.26 -0.16
CA GLY A 283 -22.24 -2.73 -0.01
C GLY A 283 -21.03 -3.21 0.80
N ALA A 284 -20.29 -4.19 0.29
CA ALA A 284 -19.12 -4.76 0.94
C ALA A 284 -17.92 -4.74 0.00
N LEU A 285 -16.79 -4.20 0.48
CA LEU A 285 -15.50 -4.23 -0.22
C LEU A 285 -14.54 -5.13 0.54
N ALA A 286 -13.71 -5.90 -0.16
CA ALA A 286 -12.73 -6.77 0.47
C ALA A 286 -11.31 -6.46 -0.01
N VAL A 287 -10.38 -6.36 0.94
CA VAL A 287 -8.94 -6.35 0.68
C VAL A 287 -8.39 -7.70 1.07
N ILE A 288 -7.59 -8.30 0.19
CA ILE A 288 -6.89 -9.56 0.46
C ILE A 288 -5.41 -9.24 0.65
N ALA A 289 -4.91 -9.44 1.86
CA ALA A 289 -3.50 -9.25 2.20
C ALA A 289 -2.81 -10.60 2.43
N GLU A 290 -1.55 -10.68 2.05
CA GLU A 290 -0.66 -11.81 2.29
C GLU A 290 0.59 -11.33 3.04
N PHE A 291 0.95 -12.02 4.11
CA PHE A 291 2.09 -11.66 4.94
C PHE A 291 2.53 -12.84 5.79
N VAL A 292 3.72 -12.76 6.38
CA VAL A 292 4.23 -13.77 7.29
C VAL A 292 4.03 -13.35 8.74
N VAL A 293 3.51 -14.27 9.54
CA VAL A 293 3.50 -14.20 11.01
C VAL A 293 4.58 -15.12 11.54
N ASP A 294 5.46 -14.60 12.39
CA ASP A 294 6.53 -15.37 13.03
C ASP A 294 6.01 -16.29 14.16
N ALA A 295 6.90 -17.13 14.70
CA ALA A 295 6.55 -18.07 15.77
C ALA A 295 6.21 -17.37 17.12
N ALA A 296 6.44 -16.05 17.22
CA ALA A 296 6.06 -15.22 18.36
C ALA A 296 4.76 -14.43 18.10
N GLY A 297 4.11 -14.61 16.95
CA GLY A 297 2.86 -13.93 16.60
C GLY A 297 3.06 -12.52 16.03
N ARG A 298 4.27 -12.11 15.67
CA ARG A 298 4.53 -10.79 15.07
C ARG A 298 4.49 -10.88 13.56
N VAL A 299 3.94 -9.85 12.92
CA VAL A 299 3.97 -9.72 11.46
C VAL A 299 5.36 -9.28 11.01
N GLU A 300 5.88 -9.90 9.96
CA GLU A 300 7.12 -9.47 9.30
C GLU A 300 6.83 -8.41 8.24
N PRO A 301 7.16 -7.13 8.48
CA PRO A 301 6.67 -6.03 7.63
C PRO A 301 7.13 -6.12 6.18
N ALA A 302 8.34 -6.65 5.94
CA ALA A 302 8.91 -6.81 4.60
C ALA A 302 8.20 -7.86 3.73
N THR A 303 7.27 -8.63 4.32
CA THR A 303 6.51 -9.69 3.62
C THR A 303 5.07 -9.27 3.29
N ILE A 304 4.66 -8.06 3.69
CA ILE A 304 3.28 -7.60 3.49
C ILE A 304 3.05 -7.26 2.01
N ASN A 305 2.24 -8.10 1.37
CA ASN A 305 1.76 -7.94 0.00
C ASN A 305 0.24 -7.76 0.01
N VAL A 306 -0.26 -6.84 -0.82
CA VAL A 306 -1.71 -6.71 -1.06
C VAL A 306 -2.02 -7.45 -2.35
N VAL A 307 -2.74 -8.56 -2.23
CA VAL A 307 -3.03 -9.48 -3.33
C VAL A 307 -4.15 -8.93 -4.21
N ALA A 308 -5.17 -8.34 -3.59
CA ALA A 308 -6.29 -7.71 -4.28
C ALA A 308 -6.83 -6.57 -3.41
N SER A 309 -7.08 -5.40 -4.02
CA SER A 309 -7.76 -4.28 -3.37
C SER A 309 -8.58 -3.49 -4.38
N PRO A 310 -9.86 -3.19 -4.08
CA PRO A 310 -10.70 -2.34 -4.93
C PRO A 310 -10.31 -0.85 -4.83
N HIS A 311 -9.54 -0.45 -3.82
CA HIS A 311 -9.16 0.95 -3.63
C HIS A 311 -7.78 1.10 -2.92
N PRO A 312 -6.88 1.98 -3.40
CA PRO A 312 -5.56 2.17 -2.80
C PRO A 312 -5.60 2.51 -1.31
N ALA A 313 -6.45 3.44 -0.89
CA ALA A 313 -6.58 3.81 0.53
C ALA A 313 -6.98 2.65 1.46
N LEU A 314 -7.76 1.66 0.97
CA LEU A 314 -8.09 0.47 1.76
C LEU A 314 -6.87 -0.45 1.90
N ALA A 315 -6.09 -0.59 0.82
CA ALA A 315 -4.83 -1.33 0.84
C ALA A 315 -3.85 -0.71 1.83
N ASP A 316 -3.74 0.63 1.83
CA ASP A 316 -2.85 1.36 2.74
C ASP A 316 -3.29 1.24 4.19
N ALA A 317 -4.60 1.31 4.48
CA ALA A 317 -5.12 1.10 5.83
C ALA A 317 -4.77 -0.30 6.38
N VAL A 318 -4.94 -1.35 5.58
CA VAL A 318 -4.57 -2.71 5.97
C VAL A 318 -3.05 -2.83 6.16
N ARG A 319 -2.25 -2.30 5.23
CA ARG A 319 -0.78 -2.32 5.29
C ARG A 319 -0.25 -1.60 6.53
N ALA A 320 -0.85 -0.48 6.92
CA ALA A 320 -0.47 0.29 8.10
C ALA A 320 -0.85 -0.42 9.42
N ALA A 321 -1.97 -1.15 9.45
CA ALA A 321 -2.44 -1.82 10.66
C ALA A 321 -1.67 -3.12 11.00
N LEU A 322 -1.14 -3.81 9.99
CA LEU A 322 -0.51 -5.13 10.15
C LEU A 322 0.76 -5.13 11.04
N PRO A 323 1.76 -4.23 10.88
CA PRO A 323 2.99 -4.26 11.67
C PRO A 323 2.78 -4.11 13.18
N GLY A 324 1.72 -3.41 13.61
CA GLY A 324 1.37 -3.21 15.01
C GLY A 324 0.44 -4.27 15.60
N ALA A 325 0.06 -5.28 14.82
CA ALA A 325 -0.82 -6.36 15.28
C ALA A 325 -0.01 -7.52 15.86
N THR A 326 -0.51 -8.10 16.95
CA THR A 326 0.02 -9.33 17.55
C THR A 326 -0.99 -10.42 17.33
N PHE A 327 -0.63 -11.38 16.47
CA PHE A 327 -1.43 -12.54 16.15
C PHE A 327 -1.23 -13.61 17.22
N THR A 328 -2.26 -14.43 17.45
CA THR A 328 -2.02 -15.72 18.07
C THR A 328 -1.22 -16.56 17.08
N PRO A 329 -0.02 -17.07 17.43
CA PRO A 329 0.85 -17.77 16.48
C PRO A 329 0.26 -19.11 16.05
N ALA A 330 0.61 -19.52 14.83
CA ALA A 330 0.24 -20.84 14.33
C ALA A 330 0.95 -21.96 15.11
N ARG A 331 0.33 -23.13 15.21
CA ARG A 331 0.91 -24.33 15.83
C ARG A 331 0.90 -25.52 14.88
N ARG A 332 2.00 -26.28 14.90
CA ARG A 332 2.15 -27.57 14.22
C ARG A 332 2.88 -28.55 15.14
N GLY A 333 2.30 -29.72 15.38
CA GLY A 333 2.76 -30.66 16.40
C GLY A 333 2.79 -30.04 17.80
N GLY A 334 1.90 -29.09 18.09
CA GLY A 334 1.88 -28.32 19.35
C GLY A 334 2.93 -27.22 19.49
N VAL A 335 3.92 -27.13 18.58
CA VAL A 335 4.98 -26.12 18.59
C VAL A 335 4.57 -24.90 17.76
N THR A 336 4.92 -23.69 18.19
CA THR A 336 4.64 -22.49 17.40
C THR A 336 5.53 -22.41 16.17
N VAL A 337 4.94 -22.05 15.03
CA VAL A 337 5.62 -22.02 13.74
C VAL A 337 5.36 -20.72 12.99
N ARG A 338 6.29 -20.37 12.11
CA ARG A 338 6.16 -19.26 11.19
C ARG A 338 5.20 -19.61 10.06
N GLN A 339 4.21 -18.77 9.79
CA GLN A 339 3.13 -19.07 8.86
C GLN A 339 2.95 -17.96 7.81
N LEU A 340 2.71 -18.35 6.55
CA LEU A 340 2.14 -17.49 5.52
C LEU A 340 0.64 -17.34 5.81
N VAL A 341 0.23 -16.11 6.14
CA VAL A 341 -1.16 -15.75 6.40
C VAL A 341 -1.72 -15.05 5.18
N GLN A 342 -2.96 -15.43 4.84
CA GLN A 342 -3.78 -14.70 3.89
C GLN A 342 -5.05 -14.25 4.59
N LEU A 343 -5.21 -12.93 4.70
CA LEU A 343 -6.26 -12.30 5.45
C LEU A 343 -7.18 -11.54 4.50
N SER A 344 -8.47 -11.89 4.52
CA SER A 344 -9.51 -11.06 3.91
C SER A 344 -10.01 -10.06 4.95
N VAL A 345 -9.86 -8.77 4.66
CA VAL A 345 -10.38 -7.67 5.46
C VAL A 345 -11.57 -7.08 4.71
N ARG A 346 -12.76 -7.25 5.27
CA ARG A 346 -14.02 -6.80 4.68
C ARG A 346 -14.43 -5.46 5.30
N PHE A 347 -14.74 -4.50 4.45
CA PHE A 347 -15.25 -3.18 4.80
C PHE A 347 -16.72 -3.16 4.41
N ASP A 348 -17.58 -3.06 5.41
CA ASP A 348 -19.02 -2.97 5.20
C ASP A 348 -19.45 -1.49 5.22
N ASP A 349 -20.54 -1.17 4.52
CA ASP A 349 -21.16 0.14 4.64
C ASP A 349 -21.55 0.39 6.09
N VAL A 350 -21.08 1.51 6.64
CA VAL A 350 -21.49 1.98 7.96
C VAL A 350 -22.83 2.67 7.75
N GLY A 351 -23.87 1.87 7.50
CA GLY A 351 -25.24 2.34 7.47
C GLY A 351 -25.49 3.12 8.75
N GLY A 352 -25.81 4.41 8.63
CA GLY A 352 -26.11 5.27 9.76
C GLY A 352 -27.15 4.58 10.64
N GLY A 353 -26.71 4.11 11.81
CA GLY A 353 -27.61 3.61 12.82
C GLY A 353 -28.65 4.68 13.09
N ARG A 354 -29.92 4.32 12.88
CA ARG A 354 -31.07 5.09 13.33
C ARG A 354 -31.05 5.24 14.84
#